data_AF-A0A9P8A9S3-F1
#
_entry.id   AF-A0A9P8A9S3-F1
#
_cell.length_a   1.000
_cell.length_b   1.000
_cell.length_c   1.000
_cell.angle_alpha   90.00
_cell.angle_beta   90.00
_cell.angle_gamma   90.00
#
_symmetry.space_group_name_H-M   'P 1'
#
loop_
_entity.id
_entity.type
_entity.pdbx_description
1 polymer ?
#
loop_
_entity_poly.entity_id
_entity_poly.type
_entity_poly.pdbx_seq_one_letter_code
_entity_poly.pdbx_strand_id
1 'polypeptide(L)'
;MHPASSQHHIMPLLTSVAGFATFGVAARAVALTIQRRPIASGFGGYGLSALAFSGVGYFAYGLEQRQAELLKDRRDVLTANRERRLSAQEASA
;
A
#
# COMPACT_ATOMS: atom_id res chain seq x y z
N MET A 1 21.40 -16.29 -21.05
CA MET A 1 21.68 -15.11 -20.21
C MET A 1 20.46 -14.21 -20.23
N HIS A 2 19.67 -14.17 -19.15
CA HIS A 2 18.49 -13.30 -19.00
C HIS A 2 18.81 -12.32 -17.86
N PRO A 3 18.87 -10.99 -18.10
CA PRO A 3 19.06 -10.01 -17.03
C PRO A 3 17.76 -9.77 -16.25
N ALA A 4 17.94 -9.48 -14.96
CA ALA A 4 16.91 -9.28 -13.93
C ALA A 4 15.96 -8.10 -14.20
N SER A 5 14.74 -8.14 -13.63
CA SER A 5 13.99 -6.92 -13.28
C SER A 5 13.06 -7.14 -12.08
N SER A 6 13.63 -6.91 -10.90
CA SER A 6 13.01 -6.90 -9.58
C SER A 6 11.99 -5.76 -9.40
N GLN A 7 10.82 -5.82 -10.06
CA GLN A 7 9.86 -4.70 -10.14
C GLN A 7 8.57 -4.85 -9.30
N HIS A 8 8.46 -5.84 -8.40
CA HIS A 8 7.20 -6.11 -7.69
C HIS A 8 6.89 -5.21 -6.48
N HIS A 9 7.86 -4.46 -5.96
CA HIS A 9 7.68 -3.64 -4.74
C HIS A 9 7.51 -2.14 -5.04
N ILE A 10 8.08 -1.67 -6.16
CA ILE A 10 8.10 -0.25 -6.51
C ILE A 10 6.70 0.23 -6.97
N MET A 11 6.00 -0.60 -7.76
CA MET A 11 4.65 -0.28 -8.26
C MET A 11 3.61 -0.06 -7.14
N PRO A 12 3.45 -0.94 -6.14
CA PRO A 12 2.45 -0.73 -5.09
C PRO A 12 2.82 0.43 -4.14
N LEU A 13 4.11 0.68 -3.92
CA LEU A 13 4.57 1.85 -3.15
C LEU A 13 4.18 3.15 -3.86
N LEU A 14 4.50 3.27 -5.15
CA LEU A 14 4.17 4.44 -5.95
C LEU A 14 2.65 4.67 -5.99
N THR A 15 1.85 3.60 -6.14
CA THR A 15 0.40 3.69 -6.10
C THR A 15 -0.12 4.17 -4.75
N SER A 16 0.43 3.67 -3.63
CA SER A 16 0.05 4.15 -2.28
C SER A 16 0.38 5.63 -2.14
N VAL A 17 1.63 6.01 -2.40
CA VAL A 17 2.10 7.40 -2.28
C VAL A 17 1.29 8.33 -3.19
N ALA A 18 1.07 7.96 -4.46
CA ALA A 18 0.31 8.77 -5.40
C ALA A 18 -1.18 8.88 -5.03
N GLY A 19 -1.78 7.79 -4.54
CA GLY A 19 -3.17 7.78 -4.06
C GLY A 19 -3.36 8.73 -2.89
N PHE A 20 -2.48 8.66 -1.90
CA PHE A 20 -2.50 9.58 -0.77
C PHE A 20 -2.13 11.01 -1.15
N ALA A 21 -1.18 11.23 -2.07
CA ALA A 21 -0.86 12.56 -2.59
C ALA A 21 -2.09 13.22 -3.22
N THR A 22 -2.78 12.47 -4.09
CA THR A 22 -4.02 12.91 -4.76
C THR A 22 -5.11 13.21 -3.73
N PHE A 23 -5.24 12.36 -2.70
CA PHE A 23 -6.13 12.62 -1.57
C PHE A 23 -5.76 13.92 -0.85
N GLY A 24 -4.48 14.19 -0.60
CA GLY A 24 -4.05 15.44 0.04
C GLY A 24 -4.34 16.69 -0.78
N VAL A 25 -4.20 16.61 -2.11
CA VAL A 25 -4.62 17.68 -3.03
C VAL A 25 -6.13 17.89 -2.94
N ALA A 26 -6.93 16.83 -2.99
CA ALA A 26 -8.39 16.91 -2.87
C ALA A 26 -8.81 17.46 -1.50
N ALA A 27 -8.19 17.03 -0.41
CA ALA A 27 -8.44 17.52 0.93
C ALA A 27 -8.19 19.03 1.04
N ARG A 28 -7.14 19.55 0.36
CA ARG A 28 -6.88 20.99 0.29
C ARG A 28 -7.96 21.73 -0.48
N ALA A 29 -8.44 21.17 -1.59
CA ALA A 29 -9.56 21.74 -2.34
C ALA A 29 -10.83 21.83 -1.47
N VAL A 30 -11.16 20.76 -0.75
CA VAL A 30 -12.30 20.74 0.19
C VAL A 30 -12.12 21.74 1.34
N ALA A 31 -10.90 21.88 1.88
CA ALA A 31 -10.64 22.88 2.91
C ALA A 31 -10.88 24.31 2.40
N LEU A 32 -10.53 24.60 1.15
CA LEU A 32 -10.80 25.92 0.53
C LEU A 32 -12.29 26.15 0.31
N THR A 33 -13.06 25.14 -0.10
CA THR A 33 -14.52 25.28 -0.28
C THR A 33 -15.20 25.56 1.06
N ILE A 34 -14.81 24.88 2.14
CA ILE A 34 -15.32 25.14 3.49
C ILE A 34 -14.99 26.57 3.93
N GLN A 35 -13.79 27.06 3.62
CA GLN A 35 -13.37 28.43 3.92
C GLN A 35 -14.00 29.49 2.98
N ARG A 36 -14.88 29.09 2.05
CA ARG A 36 -15.45 29.94 0.99
C ARG A 36 -14.39 30.69 0.18
N ARG A 37 -13.20 30.08 0.02
CA ARG A 37 -12.11 30.61 -0.81
C ARG A 37 -12.11 29.93 -2.18
N PRO A 38 -11.67 30.63 -3.25
CA PRO A 38 -11.52 30.01 -4.56
C PRO A 38 -10.60 28.79 -4.49
N ILE A 39 -10.99 27.69 -5.16
CA ILE A 39 -10.23 26.43 -5.13
C ILE A 39 -8.82 26.62 -5.72
N ALA A 40 -8.65 27.48 -6.72
CA ALA A 40 -7.35 27.79 -7.29
C ALA A 40 -6.47 28.73 -6.43
N SER A 41 -6.93 29.12 -5.22
CA SER A 41 -6.17 30.05 -4.37
C SER A 41 -5.02 29.33 -3.65
N GLY A 42 -3.80 29.86 -3.81
CA GLY A 42 -2.62 29.42 -3.08
C GLY A 42 -2.13 28.01 -3.47
N PHE A 43 -1.59 27.87 -4.68
CA PHE A 43 -1.00 26.63 -5.21
C PHE A 43 0.02 25.96 -4.27
N GLY A 44 0.78 26.73 -3.49
CA GLY A 44 1.71 26.18 -2.49
C GLY A 44 1.03 25.29 -1.43
N GLY A 45 -0.23 25.58 -1.08
CA GLY A 45 -0.98 24.79 -0.11
C GLY A 45 -1.32 23.38 -0.61
N TYR A 46 -1.47 23.21 -1.93
CA TYR A 46 -1.67 21.90 -2.56
C TYR A 46 -0.40 21.07 -2.56
N GLY A 47 0.76 21.70 -2.81
CA GLY A 47 2.05 21.04 -2.73
C GLY A 47 2.34 20.54 -1.31
N LEU A 48 2.09 21.39 -0.30
CA LEU A 48 2.28 21.02 1.11
C LEU A 48 1.33 19.89 1.54
N SER A 49 0.06 19.93 1.14
CA SER A 49 -0.87 18.85 1.48
C SER A 49 -0.53 17.56 0.74
N ALA A 50 -0.19 17.62 -0.54
CA ALA A 50 0.27 16.47 -1.30
C ALA A 50 1.48 15.80 -0.64
N LEU A 51 2.48 16.58 -0.22
CA LEU A 51 3.66 16.07 0.48
C LEU A 51 3.31 15.46 1.84
N ALA A 52 2.50 16.14 2.66
CA ALA A 52 2.09 15.64 3.96
C ALA A 52 1.37 14.29 3.84
N PHE A 53 0.37 14.21 2.96
CA PHE A 53 -0.37 12.97 2.75
C PHE A 53 0.47 11.89 2.04
N SER A 54 1.38 12.25 1.13
CA SER A 54 2.36 11.31 0.56
C SER A 54 3.18 10.63 1.64
N GLY A 55 3.62 11.37 2.66
CA GLY A 55 4.32 10.83 3.83
C GLY A 55 3.46 9.84 4.62
N VAL A 56 2.16 10.13 4.78
CA VAL A 56 1.20 9.19 5.39
C VAL A 56 1.05 7.93 4.56
N GLY A 57 0.93 8.05 3.23
CA GLY A 57 0.82 6.90 2.33
C GLY A 57 2.08 6.01 2.33
N TYR A 58 3.26 6.63 2.41
CA TYR A 58 4.52 5.90 2.58
C TYR A 58 4.54 5.10 3.89
N PHE A 59 4.16 5.73 5.00
CA PHE A 59 4.11 5.08 6.30
C PHE A 59 3.09 3.93 6.32
N ALA A 60 1.88 4.16 5.79
CA ALA A 60 0.84 3.14 5.69
C ALA A 60 1.29 1.92 4.86
N TYR A 61 1.98 2.17 3.73
CA TYR A 61 2.56 1.09 2.91
C TYR A 61 3.57 0.23 3.70
N GLY A 62 4.38 0.85 4.55
CA GLY A 62 5.30 0.12 5.43
C GLY A 62 4.59 -0.79 6.44
N LEU A 63 3.42 -0.37 6.94
CA LEU A 63 2.59 -1.21 7.82
C LEU A 63 1.96 -2.39 7.06
N GLU A 64 1.43 -2.13 5.85
CA GLU A 64 0.87 -3.15 4.97
C GLU A 64 1.89 -4.24 4.65
N GLN A 65 3.14 -3.85 4.33
CA GLN A 65 4.22 -4.81 4.06
C GLN A 65 4.44 -5.77 5.22
N ARG A 66 4.49 -5.26 6.46
CA ARG A 66 4.66 -6.10 7.66
C ARG A 66 3.50 -7.08 7.84
N GLN A 67 2.28 -6.64 7.60
CA GLN A 67 1.11 -7.50 7.70
C GLN A 67 1.10 -8.58 6.60
N ALA A 68 1.48 -8.21 5.37
CA ALA A 68 1.57 -9.13 4.25
C ALA A 68 2.61 -10.22 4.48
N GLU A 69 3.75 -9.87 5.07
CA GLU A 69 4.80 -10.84 5.46
C GLU A 69 4.28 -11.84 6.50
N LEU A 70 3.68 -11.34 7.59
CA LEU A 70 3.09 -12.22 8.61
C LEU A 70 1.97 -13.12 8.05
N LEU A 71 1.20 -12.62 7.09
CA LEU A 71 0.13 -13.39 6.47
C LEU A 71 0.70 -14.46 5.52
N LYS A 72 1.81 -14.17 4.84
CA LYS A 72 2.53 -15.14 4.00
C LYS A 72 3.04 -16.29 4.86
N ASP A 73 3.72 -16.01 5.96
CA ASP A 73 4.25 -17.05 6.86
C ASP A 73 3.13 -17.97 7.37
N ARG A 74 1.99 -17.39 7.78
CA ARG A 74 0.83 -18.17 8.20
C ARG A 74 0.25 -19.03 7.07
N ARG A 75 0.22 -18.52 5.85
CA ARG A 75 -0.24 -19.28 4.67
C ARG A 75 0.68 -20.46 4.38
N ASP A 76 2.00 -20.27 4.50
CA ASP A 76 2.98 -21.33 4.25
C ASP A 76 2.85 -22.48 5.27
N VAL A 77 2.66 -22.14 6.56
CA VAL A 77 2.39 -23.15 7.60
C VAL A 77 1.08 -23.91 7.34
N LEU A 78 0.02 -23.22 6.92
CA LEU A 78 -1.26 -23.86 6.60
C LEU A 78 -1.14 -24.81 5.40
N THR A 79 -0.39 -24.43 4.37
CA THR A 79 -0.16 -25.26 3.19
C THR A 79 0.67 -26.49 3.54
N ALA A 80 1.77 -26.34 4.28
CA ALA A 80 2.59 -27.46 4.73
C ALA A 80 1.80 -28.46 5.62
N ASN A 81 0.93 -27.95 6.49
CA ASN A 81 0.07 -28.80 7.30
C ASN A 81 -0.99 -29.54 6.47
N ARG A 82 -1.51 -28.95 5.39
CA ARG A 82 -2.42 -29.64 4.47
C ARG A 82 -1.71 -30.78 3.76
N GLU A 83 -0.51 -30.55 3.25
CA GLU A 83 0.30 -31.59 2.57
C GLU A 83 0.56 -32.77 3.51
N ARG A 84 0.97 -32.51 4.75
CA ARG A 84 1.17 -33.57 5.77
C ARG A 84 -0.10 -34.38 6.06
N ARG A 85 -1.27 -33.71 6.07
CA ARG A 85 -2.55 -34.40 6.30
C ARG A 85 -2.93 -35.29 5.12
N LEU A 86 -2.68 -34.83 3.89
CA LEU A 86 -2.92 -35.61 2.68
C LEU A 86 -2.00 -36.84 2.63
N SER A 87 -0.69 -36.67 2.89
CA SER A 87 0.25 -37.80 2.89
C SER A 87 -0.03 -38.82 4.01
N ALA A 88 -0.50 -38.35 5.18
CA ALA A 88 -0.91 -39.25 6.26
C ALA A 88 -2.19 -40.03 5.91
N GLN A 89 -3.09 -39.41 5.14
CA GLN A 89 -4.32 -40.04 4.68
C GLN A 89 -4.04 -41.10 3.61
N GLU A 90 -3.12 -40.82 2.68
CA GLU A 90 -2.63 -41.78 1.68
C GLU A 90 -1.91 -42.99 2.30
N ALA A 91 -1.16 -42.78 3.39
CA ALA A 91 -0.49 -43.88 4.10
C ALA A 91 -1.45 -44.76 4.93
N SER A 92 -2.69 -44.30 5.15
CA SER A 92 -3.72 -45.00 5.91
C SER A 92 -4.80 -45.66 5.05
N ALA A 93 -4.72 -45.49 3.72
CA ALA A 93 -5.60 -46.11 2.72
C ALA A 93 -4.88 -47.27 2.02
#